data_AF-A0A7C7MUF3-F1
#
_entry.id   AF-A0A7C7MUF3-F1
#
_cell.length_a   1.000
_cell.length_b   1.000
_cell.length_c   1.000
_cell.angle_alpha   90.00
_cell.angle_beta   90.00
_cell.angle_gamma   90.00
#
_symmetry.space_group_name_H-M   'P 1'
#
loop_
_entity.id
_entity.type
_entity.pdbx_description
1 polymer ?
#
loop_
_entity_poly.entity_id
_entity_poly.type
_entity_poly.pdbx_seq_one_letter_code
_entity_poly.pdbx_strand_id
1 'polypeptide(L)'
;MSSTLSFSEDSSREFLIVYSGNTLGELKPCGCAKEEDQGGFERRLTYLKQVLANSKNILLVDTGDNFKAPSTQGKIKARYIMQAMSKSKYDAVIPGDKDLVYGESFLNNDASVPWLLSNAKLSKIKPPKIRIKKLENGLTVAILALIDSDLYYDTKHSGGSITDPKESAQKLIEKLETSEHPDVIVALTHMKREEAISMLKLSGVDVVINGHIEKDTDIIDTNHIERNGKVFAQSGSRGQKMGELTVSINDKGEKSFKQRIIPLDSNIKPDPEMIEWYEAYNKEVEDLFFTSLGSRKSQHGKQKIYASEQACLTCHPNKHETWNKSRHSHAYETLSRVNKSFDPECLACHVTGWGHSEGFISEVDTPNLKNVQCEVCHGPRLDHVNNSQRSFKIDAKKACENCHVKNHSPNFNFSKYWQKIKH
;
A
#
# COMPACT_ATOMS: atom_id res chain seq x y z
N MET A 1 48.29 38.26 24.56
CA MET A 1 46.84 37.97 24.45
C MET A 1 46.51 37.93 22.97
N SER A 2 46.48 36.75 22.38
CA SER A 2 46.11 36.57 20.97
C SER A 2 44.70 36.01 20.94
N SER A 3 43.77 36.82 20.44
CA SER A 3 42.36 36.51 20.32
C SER A 3 42.14 35.31 19.39
N THR A 4 41.71 34.20 19.97
CA THR A 4 41.11 33.10 19.23
C THR A 4 39.76 33.57 18.69
N LEU A 5 39.71 33.81 17.38
CA LEU A 5 38.47 33.92 16.64
C LEU A 5 37.73 32.59 16.77
N SER A 6 36.68 32.61 17.59
CA SER A 6 35.70 31.54 17.70
C SER A 6 34.98 31.43 16.36
N PHE A 7 35.27 30.39 15.59
CA PHE A 7 34.39 29.96 14.51
C PHE A 7 33.06 29.55 15.17
N SER A 8 32.02 30.37 15.06
CA SER A 8 30.67 29.85 15.25
C SER A 8 30.37 29.02 14.00
N GLU A 9 30.57 27.70 14.10
CA GLU A 9 29.94 26.79 13.16
C GLU A 9 28.43 27.04 13.24
N ASP A 10 27.90 27.69 12.22
CA ASP A 10 26.47 27.74 11.95
C ASP A 10 26.04 26.33 11.52
N SER A 11 26.07 25.40 12.47
CA SER A 11 25.49 24.07 12.29
C SER A 11 23.98 24.27 12.45
N SER A 12 23.28 24.48 11.34
CA SER A 12 21.82 24.47 11.36
C SER A 12 21.37 23.18 12.06
N ARG A 13 20.78 23.29 13.26
CA ARG A 13 20.26 22.16 14.04
C ARG A 13 18.94 21.70 13.43
N GLU A 14 19.05 21.17 12.22
CA GLU A 14 17.95 20.78 11.37
C GLU A 14 18.17 19.36 10.86
N PHE A 15 17.08 18.61 10.76
CA PHE A 15 17.07 17.31 10.09
C PHE A 15 15.73 17.04 9.41
N LEU A 16 15.74 16.08 8.49
CA LEU A 16 14.57 15.70 7.71
C LEU A 16 14.05 14.33 8.16
N ILE A 17 12.78 14.25 8.53
CA ILE A 17 12.07 12.98 8.66
C ILE A 17 11.38 12.69 7.32
N VAL A 18 11.82 11.63 6.65
CA VAL A 18 11.12 11.07 5.49
C VAL A 18 10.25 9.93 5.98
N TYR A 19 8.97 9.96 5.66
CA TYR A 19 8.04 8.94 6.14
C TYR A 19 7.12 8.40 5.05
N SER A 20 6.81 7.11 5.16
CA SER A 20 5.86 6.39 4.33
C SER A 20 4.99 5.45 5.17
N GLY A 21 4.02 4.80 4.55
CA GLY A 21 3.21 3.76 5.16
C GLY A 21 1.98 3.47 4.33
N ASN A 22 1.16 2.55 4.81
CA ASN A 22 -0.06 2.09 4.15
C ASN A 22 0.20 1.73 2.67
N THR A 23 1.30 1.03 2.37
CA THR A 23 1.62 0.60 1.00
C THR A 23 0.58 -0.39 0.46
N LEU A 24 -0.04 -1.20 1.33
CA LEU A 24 -1.18 -2.06 1.01
C LEU A 24 -0.95 -2.99 -0.19
N GLY A 25 0.24 -3.59 -0.29
CA GLY A 25 0.58 -4.55 -1.34
C GLY A 25 0.86 -3.92 -2.72
N GLU A 26 0.89 -2.60 -2.83
CA GLU A 26 1.09 -1.91 -4.11
C GLU A 26 2.58 -1.84 -4.46
N LEU A 27 3.00 -2.67 -5.42
CA LEU A 27 4.39 -2.72 -5.89
C LEU A 27 4.69 -1.64 -6.94
N LYS A 28 3.69 -1.32 -7.77
CA LYS A 28 3.74 -0.42 -8.91
C LYS A 28 2.34 0.17 -9.14
N PRO A 29 2.18 1.41 -9.62
CA PRO A 29 0.88 1.90 -10.04
C PRO A 29 0.25 1.00 -11.11
N CYS A 30 -1.08 0.83 -11.06
CA CYS A 30 -1.85 0.11 -12.09
C CYS A 30 -1.63 0.72 -13.49
N GLY A 31 -1.40 2.04 -13.56
CA GLY A 31 -1.32 2.77 -14.83
C GLY A 31 -2.67 2.90 -15.56
N CYS A 32 -3.75 2.46 -14.92
CA CYS A 32 -5.09 2.33 -15.46
C CYS A 32 -5.82 3.69 -15.61
N ALA A 33 -5.45 4.66 -14.78
CA ALA A 33 -5.79 6.07 -14.92
C ALA A 33 -4.54 6.93 -14.70
N LYS A 34 -4.43 8.07 -15.40
CA LYS A 34 -3.27 8.98 -15.31
C LYS A 34 -3.08 9.51 -13.89
N GLU A 35 -4.17 9.74 -13.18
CA GLU A 35 -4.20 10.19 -11.79
C GLU A 35 -3.75 9.11 -10.80
N GLU A 36 -3.78 7.84 -11.21
CA GLU A 36 -3.27 6.70 -10.43
C GLU A 36 -1.86 6.27 -10.85
N ASP A 37 -1.26 6.96 -11.82
CA ASP A 37 0.15 6.77 -12.16
C ASP A 37 1.05 7.45 -11.12
N GLN A 38 0.88 7.05 -9.86
CA GLN A 38 1.65 7.48 -8.71
C GLN A 38 2.09 6.29 -7.87
N GLY A 39 3.26 6.39 -7.28
CA GLY A 39 3.83 5.37 -6.39
C GLY A 39 4.73 4.38 -7.09
N GLY A 40 4.77 3.18 -6.53
CA GLY A 40 5.66 2.11 -6.95
C GLY A 40 7.06 2.20 -6.36
N PHE A 41 7.65 1.06 -6.06
CA PHE A 41 8.99 0.98 -5.48
C PHE A 41 10.08 1.48 -6.44
N GLU A 42 9.82 1.39 -7.75
CA GLU A 42 10.64 1.99 -8.80
C GLU A 42 10.91 3.49 -8.58
N ARG A 43 9.85 4.27 -8.36
CA ARG A 43 9.98 5.71 -8.12
C ARG A 43 10.41 6.01 -6.70
N ARG A 44 9.93 5.20 -5.73
CA ARG A 44 10.29 5.35 -4.32
C ARG A 44 11.79 5.25 -4.11
N LEU A 45 12.46 4.25 -4.69
CA LEU A 45 13.90 4.10 -4.50
C LEU A 45 14.69 5.23 -5.15
N THR A 46 14.31 5.68 -6.35
CA THR A 46 14.93 6.87 -6.98
C THR A 46 14.80 8.10 -6.08
N TYR A 47 13.59 8.35 -5.55
CA TYR A 47 13.36 9.46 -4.62
C TYR A 47 14.23 9.33 -3.37
N LEU A 48 14.28 8.16 -2.73
CA LEU A 48 15.10 7.95 -1.54
C LEU A 48 16.59 8.14 -1.82
N LYS A 49 17.09 7.65 -2.97
CA LYS A 49 18.47 7.87 -3.41
C LYS A 49 18.77 9.37 -3.59
N GLN A 50 17.84 10.14 -4.16
CA GLN A 50 17.98 11.60 -4.30
C GLN A 50 18.01 12.31 -2.95
N VAL A 51 17.09 11.96 -2.03
CA VAL A 51 17.05 12.56 -0.70
C VAL A 51 18.32 12.27 0.09
N LEU A 52 18.78 11.01 0.10
CA LEU A 52 20.02 10.59 0.78
C LEU A 52 21.30 11.18 0.17
N ALA A 53 21.25 11.60 -1.10
CA ALA A 53 22.35 12.31 -1.75
C ALA A 53 22.39 13.79 -1.32
N ASN A 54 21.23 14.41 -1.08
CA ASN A 54 21.09 15.84 -0.82
C ASN A 54 21.11 16.21 0.67
N SER A 55 20.85 15.27 1.58
CA SER A 55 20.95 15.51 3.02
C SER A 55 21.60 14.32 3.73
N LYS A 56 22.35 14.62 4.78
CA LYS A 56 22.98 13.62 5.67
C LYS A 56 22.26 13.48 7.00
N ASN A 57 21.51 14.50 7.40
CA ASN A 57 20.71 14.52 8.63
C ASN A 57 19.29 14.09 8.28
N ILE A 58 19.11 12.81 8.01
CA ILE A 58 17.81 12.23 7.63
C ILE A 58 17.44 11.11 8.59
N LEU A 59 16.16 11.05 8.94
CA LEU A 59 15.51 9.91 9.56
C LEU A 59 14.46 9.34 8.58
N LEU A 60 14.59 8.08 8.18
CA LEU A 60 13.66 7.42 7.27
C LEU A 60 12.81 6.38 8.02
N VAL A 61 11.50 6.60 8.10
CA VAL A 61 10.58 5.74 8.86
C VAL A 61 9.40 5.26 8.03
N ASP A 62 8.85 4.11 8.38
CA ASP A 62 7.61 3.62 7.79
C ASP A 62 6.59 3.25 8.86
N THR A 63 5.34 3.67 8.66
CA THR A 63 4.26 3.55 9.62
C THR A 63 3.48 2.24 9.48
N GLY A 64 3.94 1.23 8.73
CA GLY A 64 3.29 -0.08 8.62
C GLY A 64 2.11 -0.13 7.64
N ASP A 65 1.36 -1.23 7.65
CA ASP A 65 0.32 -1.57 6.66
C ASP A 65 0.89 -1.66 5.23
N ASN A 66 2.05 -2.30 5.10
CA ASN A 66 2.69 -2.53 3.84
C ASN A 66 2.09 -3.71 3.07
N PHE A 67 1.57 -4.71 3.78
CA PHE A 67 0.92 -5.88 3.16
C PHE A 67 -0.58 -5.66 2.97
N LYS A 68 -1.22 -6.62 2.30
CA LYS A 68 -2.67 -6.66 2.04
C LYS A 68 -3.21 -8.06 2.35
N ALA A 69 -4.54 -8.17 2.37
CA ALA A 69 -5.34 -9.37 2.59
C ALA A 69 -4.67 -10.68 2.12
N PRO A 70 -4.78 -11.76 2.92
CA PRO A 70 -4.02 -12.97 2.70
C PRO A 70 -4.43 -13.67 1.39
N SER A 71 -3.48 -13.78 0.46
CA SER A 71 -3.61 -14.59 -0.76
C SER A 71 -2.24 -15.12 -1.17
N THR A 72 -2.19 -16.11 -2.09
CA THR A 72 -0.91 -16.64 -2.59
C THR A 72 -0.08 -15.55 -3.26
N GLN A 73 -0.69 -14.76 -4.15
CA GLN A 73 -0.02 -13.63 -4.80
C GLN A 73 0.31 -12.51 -3.80
N GLY A 74 -0.56 -12.24 -2.83
CA GLY A 74 -0.32 -11.28 -1.76
C GLY A 74 0.90 -11.64 -0.90
N LYS A 75 1.11 -12.94 -0.62
CA LYS A 75 2.29 -13.43 0.11
C LYS A 75 3.58 -13.23 -0.69
N ILE A 76 3.52 -13.44 -2.01
CA ILE A 76 4.65 -13.12 -2.93
C ILE A 76 4.93 -11.61 -2.87
N LYS A 77 3.91 -10.75 -3.05
CA LYS A 77 4.05 -9.29 -2.94
C LYS A 77 4.68 -8.86 -1.62
N ALA A 78 4.20 -9.40 -0.50
CA ALA A 78 4.72 -9.08 0.83
C ALA A 78 6.23 -9.39 0.95
N ARG A 79 6.69 -10.52 0.42
CA ARG A 79 8.13 -10.84 0.36
C ARG A 79 8.92 -9.84 -0.49
N TYR A 80 8.42 -9.50 -1.67
CA TYR A 80 9.05 -8.51 -2.54
C TYR A 80 9.10 -7.12 -1.90
N ILE A 81 8.05 -6.71 -1.18
CA ILE A 81 8.02 -5.45 -0.42
C ILE A 81 9.10 -5.44 0.65
N MET A 82 9.21 -6.51 1.46
CA MET A 82 10.27 -6.61 2.46
C MET A 82 11.67 -6.52 1.84
N GLN A 83 11.89 -7.13 0.67
CA GLN A 83 13.15 -7.03 -0.09
C GLN A 83 13.44 -5.59 -0.56
N ALA A 84 12.43 -4.86 -1.03
CA ALA A 84 12.60 -3.47 -1.44
C ALA A 84 12.85 -2.55 -0.22
N MET A 85 12.17 -2.80 0.90
CA MET A 85 12.37 -2.06 2.15
C MET A 85 13.76 -2.30 2.74
N SER A 86 14.30 -3.52 2.69
CA SER A 86 15.65 -3.82 3.18
C SER A 86 16.74 -3.11 2.37
N LYS A 87 16.49 -2.80 1.09
CA LYS A 87 17.38 -1.99 0.24
C LYS A 87 17.26 -0.48 0.49
N SER A 88 16.15 -0.03 1.06
CA SER A 88 15.78 1.40 1.14
C SER A 88 16.39 2.16 2.33
N LYS A 89 17.23 1.52 3.17
CA LYS A 89 17.89 2.13 4.35
C LYS A 89 16.93 2.80 5.35
N TYR A 90 15.75 2.20 5.57
CA TYR A 90 14.86 2.63 6.64
C TYR A 90 15.59 2.55 8.01
N ASP A 91 15.28 3.48 8.90
CA ASP A 91 15.78 3.51 10.28
C ASP A 91 14.85 2.74 11.23
N ALA A 92 13.54 2.82 10.98
CA ALA A 92 12.51 2.10 11.73
C ALA A 92 11.29 1.83 10.86
N VAL A 93 10.72 0.64 11.00
CA VAL A 93 9.42 0.24 10.43
C VAL A 93 8.57 -0.32 11.55
N ILE A 94 7.39 0.25 11.78
CA ILE A 94 6.41 -0.32 12.70
C ILE A 94 5.60 -1.41 11.97
N PRO A 95 5.44 -2.62 12.54
CA PRO A 95 4.54 -3.61 11.96
C PRO A 95 3.09 -3.18 12.16
N GLY A 96 2.38 -2.92 11.06
CA GLY A 96 0.93 -2.66 11.02
C GLY A 96 0.10 -3.91 11.32
N ASP A 97 -1.22 -3.75 11.51
CA ASP A 97 -2.12 -4.91 11.67
C ASP A 97 -2.14 -5.75 10.39
N LYS A 98 -2.10 -5.10 9.21
CA LYS A 98 -2.05 -5.81 7.93
C LYS A 98 -0.70 -6.47 7.67
N ASP A 99 0.38 -6.04 8.33
CA ASP A 99 1.69 -6.66 8.17
C ASP A 99 1.75 -8.04 8.85
N LEU A 100 0.80 -8.34 9.73
CA LEU A 100 0.74 -9.60 10.48
C LEU A 100 -0.19 -10.66 9.85
N VAL A 101 -0.85 -10.36 8.72
CA VAL A 101 -1.82 -11.29 8.07
C VAL A 101 -1.23 -12.62 7.60
N TYR A 102 0.09 -12.70 7.43
CA TYR A 102 0.82 -13.94 7.09
C TYR A 102 1.48 -14.60 8.31
N GLY A 103 1.20 -14.09 9.51
CA GLY A 103 1.78 -14.51 10.78
C GLY A 103 3.14 -13.88 11.08
N GLU A 104 3.46 -13.74 12.37
CA GLU A 104 4.70 -13.11 12.84
C GLU A 104 5.98 -13.75 12.27
N SER A 105 5.97 -15.06 12.02
CA SER A 105 7.13 -15.77 11.45
C SER A 105 7.45 -15.31 10.03
N PHE A 106 6.47 -14.77 9.29
CA PHE A 106 6.70 -14.20 7.97
C PHE A 106 7.57 -12.94 8.02
N LEU A 107 7.51 -12.17 9.12
CA LEU A 107 8.33 -10.98 9.32
C LEU A 107 9.81 -11.31 9.58
N ASN A 108 10.13 -12.56 9.97
CA ASN A 108 11.48 -13.05 10.22
C ASN A 108 12.17 -13.65 8.97
N ASN A 109 11.65 -13.35 7.78
CA ASN A 109 12.25 -13.79 6.54
C ASN A 109 13.65 -13.16 6.34
N ASP A 110 14.46 -13.66 5.40
CA ASP A 110 15.85 -13.23 5.15
C ASP A 110 16.02 -11.73 4.78
N ALA A 111 14.93 -10.97 4.68
CA ALA A 111 14.96 -9.53 4.45
C ALA A 111 15.13 -8.77 5.78
N SER A 112 16.23 -8.04 5.92
CA SER A 112 16.57 -7.24 7.10
C SER A 112 15.76 -5.93 7.17
N VAL A 113 14.45 -6.03 7.39
CA VAL A 113 13.59 -4.87 7.68
C VAL A 113 13.82 -4.43 9.13
N PRO A 114 14.05 -3.12 9.41
CA PRO A 114 14.37 -2.62 10.75
C PRO A 114 13.09 -2.47 11.60
N TRP A 115 12.45 -3.60 11.91
CA TRP A 115 11.25 -3.64 12.74
C TRP A 115 11.48 -2.97 14.09
N LEU A 116 10.55 -2.10 14.52
CA LEU A 116 10.56 -1.42 15.81
C LEU A 116 9.17 -1.58 16.45
N LEU A 117 9.12 -1.94 17.74
CA LEU A 117 7.85 -2.12 18.44
C LEU A 117 8.03 -1.91 19.95
N SER A 118 7.44 -0.85 20.48
CA SER A 118 7.70 -0.34 21.84
C SER A 118 6.72 -0.86 22.88
N ASN A 119 5.43 -0.98 22.53
CA ASN A 119 4.35 -1.36 23.45
C ASN A 119 3.77 -2.76 23.18
N ALA A 120 4.47 -3.60 22.42
CA ALA A 120 4.03 -4.96 22.17
C ALA A 120 5.20 -5.95 22.13
N LYS A 121 4.88 -7.20 22.47
CA LYS A 121 5.78 -8.34 22.39
C LYS A 121 5.21 -9.34 21.39
N LEU A 122 5.98 -9.63 20.36
CA LEU A 122 5.71 -10.71 19.43
C LEU A 122 6.44 -11.98 19.90
N SER A 123 5.88 -13.14 19.59
CA SER A 123 6.40 -14.46 19.98
C SER A 123 7.54 -14.92 19.07
N LYS A 124 7.48 -14.58 17.78
CA LYS A 124 8.43 -15.10 16.76
C LYS A 124 9.55 -14.12 16.41
N ILE A 125 9.33 -12.81 16.53
CA ILE A 125 10.36 -11.78 16.35
C ILE A 125 10.50 -10.94 17.61
N LYS A 126 11.70 -10.39 17.84
CA LYS A 126 12.02 -9.56 19.01
C LYS A 126 12.52 -8.19 18.57
N PRO A 127 11.66 -7.36 17.95
CA PRO A 127 12.03 -5.99 17.61
C PRO A 127 12.48 -5.22 18.87
N PRO A 128 13.45 -4.31 18.77
CA PRO A 128 13.80 -3.41 19.85
C PRO A 128 12.61 -2.54 20.26
N LYS A 129 12.63 -2.05 21.51
CA LYS A 129 11.60 -1.12 22.02
C LYS A 129 11.91 0.35 21.76
N ILE A 130 13.19 0.68 21.54
CA ILE A 130 13.64 2.04 21.30
C ILE A 130 14.70 1.96 20.19
N ARG A 131 14.68 2.89 19.25
CA ARG A 131 15.80 3.16 18.34
C ARG A 131 16.30 4.56 18.60
N ILE A 132 17.61 4.73 18.75
CA ILE A 132 18.25 6.04 18.85
C ILE A 132 19.16 6.20 17.64
N LYS A 133 19.05 7.33 16.94
CA LYS A 133 19.90 7.69 15.81
C LYS A 133 20.64 8.98 16.13
N LYS A 134 21.97 8.93 16.06
CA LYS A 134 22.82 10.13 16.08
C LYS A 134 23.06 10.59 14.65
N LEU A 135 22.73 11.84 14.36
CA LEU A 135 22.87 12.47 13.06
C LEU A 135 24.28 13.09 12.91
N GLU A 136 24.69 13.39 11.69
CA GLU A 136 26.03 13.94 11.40
C GLU A 136 26.22 15.33 12.02
N ASN A 137 25.15 16.13 12.13
CA ASN A 137 25.16 17.41 12.86
C ASN A 137 25.10 17.28 14.39
N GLY A 138 25.29 16.08 14.93
CA GLY A 138 25.35 15.82 16.36
C GLY A 138 24.00 15.63 17.06
N LEU A 139 22.88 15.98 16.40
CA LEU A 139 21.54 15.76 16.94
C LEU A 139 21.26 14.27 17.19
N THR A 140 20.54 13.99 18.26
CA THR A 140 20.11 12.65 18.66
C THR A 140 18.59 12.55 18.61
N VAL A 141 18.09 11.53 17.90
CA VAL A 141 16.66 11.31 17.72
C VAL A 141 16.30 9.92 18.26
N ALA A 142 15.39 9.87 19.23
CA ALA A 142 14.83 8.63 19.72
C ALA A 142 13.48 8.33 19.05
N ILE A 143 13.23 7.07 18.73
CA ILE A 143 12.03 6.59 18.07
C ILE A 143 11.35 5.56 18.96
N LEU A 144 10.07 5.77 19.21
CA LEU A 144 9.17 4.84 19.88
C LEU A 144 8.09 4.42 18.89
N ALA A 145 7.95 3.12 18.63
CA ALA A 145 6.95 2.56 17.72
C ALA A 145 5.74 2.02 18.51
N LEU A 146 4.61 2.71 18.45
CA LEU A 146 3.46 2.45 19.31
C LEU A 146 2.23 2.05 18.49
N ILE A 147 1.64 0.91 18.82
CA ILE A 147 0.44 0.38 18.16
C ILE A 147 -0.78 0.50 19.07
N ASP A 148 -1.97 0.70 18.50
CA ASP A 148 -3.22 0.62 19.25
C ASP A 148 -3.67 -0.82 19.40
N SER A 149 -3.91 -1.28 20.64
CA SER A 149 -4.30 -2.66 20.93
C SER A 149 -5.62 -3.08 20.30
N ASP A 150 -6.49 -2.13 19.96
CA ASP A 150 -7.81 -2.40 19.36
C ASP A 150 -7.72 -2.80 17.89
N LEU A 151 -6.59 -2.52 17.21
CA LEU A 151 -6.39 -2.89 15.81
C LEU A 151 -5.80 -4.30 15.64
N TYR A 152 -5.19 -4.86 16.68
CA TYR A 152 -4.32 -6.04 16.58
C TYR A 152 -4.92 -7.28 17.24
N TYR A 153 -6.10 -7.71 16.78
CA TYR A 153 -6.81 -8.87 17.33
C TYR A 153 -5.99 -10.17 17.27
N ASP A 154 -5.21 -10.40 16.20
CA ASP A 154 -4.45 -11.64 16.01
C ASP A 154 -3.28 -11.83 16.99
N THR A 155 -2.65 -10.75 17.44
CA THR A 155 -1.50 -10.81 18.37
C THR A 155 -1.88 -11.38 19.73
N LYS A 156 -3.16 -11.26 20.14
CA LYS A 156 -3.69 -11.84 21.38
C LYS A 156 -3.81 -13.36 21.27
N HIS A 157 -3.93 -13.91 20.06
CA HIS A 157 -4.06 -15.34 19.79
C HIS A 157 -2.71 -16.03 19.52
N SER A 158 -1.65 -15.29 19.18
CA SER A 158 -0.30 -15.81 18.92
C SER A 158 0.61 -15.89 20.15
N GLY A 159 0.08 -15.63 21.35
CA GLY A 159 0.84 -15.56 22.61
C GLY A 159 1.63 -14.26 22.79
N GLY A 160 1.40 -13.26 21.93
CA GLY A 160 1.92 -11.92 22.10
C GLY A 160 1.17 -11.13 23.18
N SER A 161 1.70 -9.96 23.53
CA SER A 161 1.07 -9.05 24.49
C SER A 161 1.20 -7.62 24.00
N ILE A 162 0.11 -6.86 24.05
CA ILE A 162 0.10 -5.41 23.77
C ILE A 162 -0.27 -4.69 25.06
N THR A 163 0.53 -3.69 25.42
CA THR A 163 0.28 -2.79 26.55
C THR A 163 -0.23 -1.45 26.06
N ASP A 164 -0.87 -0.68 26.94
CA ASP A 164 -1.38 0.65 26.59
C ASP A 164 -0.26 1.52 25.98
N PRO A 165 -0.49 2.14 24.81
CA PRO A 165 0.55 2.87 24.11
C PRO A 165 1.02 4.12 24.86
N LYS A 166 0.13 4.80 25.60
CA LYS A 166 0.47 6.02 26.36
C LYS A 166 1.30 5.66 27.59
N GLU A 167 0.88 4.67 28.35
CA GLU A 167 1.62 4.14 29.51
C GLU A 167 3.01 3.64 29.10
N SER A 168 3.09 2.89 28.00
CA SER A 168 4.35 2.36 27.48
C SER A 168 5.28 3.48 27.01
N ALA A 169 4.74 4.49 26.32
CA ALA A 169 5.51 5.65 25.90
C ALA A 169 6.08 6.40 27.09
N GLN A 170 5.26 6.72 28.10
CA GLN A 170 5.69 7.44 29.31
C GLN A 170 6.86 6.74 30.00
N LYS A 171 6.75 5.42 30.25
CA LYS A 171 7.83 4.63 30.87
C LYS A 171 9.14 4.65 30.05
N LEU A 172 9.04 4.61 28.72
CA LEU A 172 10.23 4.64 27.86
C LEU A 172 10.83 6.04 27.74
N ILE A 173 9.99 7.09 27.78
CA ILE A 173 10.42 8.49 27.80
C ILE A 173 11.16 8.80 29.10
N GLU A 174 10.61 8.43 30.26
CA GLU A 174 11.28 8.61 31.56
C GLU A 174 12.65 7.92 31.59
N LYS A 175 12.75 6.73 30.98
CA LYS A 175 14.04 6.05 30.81
C LYS A 175 14.99 6.85 29.92
N LEU A 176 14.53 7.33 28.76
CA LEU A 176 15.35 8.13 27.84
C LEU A 176 15.84 9.42 28.49
N GLU A 177 14.98 10.10 29.23
CA GLU A 177 15.26 11.33 29.97
C GLU A 177 16.23 11.15 31.14
N THR A 178 16.52 9.92 31.57
CA THR A 178 17.47 9.63 32.65
C THR A 178 18.78 9.01 32.17
N SER A 179 18.82 8.49 30.94
CA SER A 179 20.00 7.78 30.42
C SER A 179 20.63 8.41 29.17
N GLU A 180 19.82 8.80 28.18
CA GLU A 180 20.31 9.13 26.83
C GLU A 180 20.11 10.61 26.48
N HIS A 181 19.07 11.25 27.04
CA HIS A 181 18.70 12.65 26.81
C HIS A 181 18.64 13.04 25.32
N PRO A 182 17.80 12.38 24.50
CA PRO A 182 17.71 12.68 23.08
C PRO A 182 17.17 14.11 22.83
N ASP A 183 17.67 14.76 21.78
CA ASP A 183 17.21 16.10 21.37
C ASP A 183 15.75 16.11 20.90
N VAL A 184 15.32 15.02 20.25
CA VAL A 184 13.95 14.83 19.74
C VAL A 184 13.46 13.42 20.01
N ILE A 185 12.21 13.28 20.47
CA ILE A 185 11.51 11.99 20.55
C ILE A 185 10.37 11.94 19.51
N VAL A 186 10.48 10.94 18.62
CA VAL A 186 9.49 10.61 17.59
C VAL A 186 8.64 9.43 18.06
N ALA A 187 7.34 9.64 18.21
CA ALA A 187 6.35 8.59 18.30
C ALA A 187 5.92 8.17 16.90
N LEU A 188 6.45 7.05 16.42
CA LEU A 188 5.99 6.38 15.20
C LEU A 188 4.76 5.54 15.55
N THR A 189 3.58 5.87 15.04
CA THR A 189 2.33 5.26 15.51
C THR A 189 1.59 4.49 14.42
N HIS A 190 0.93 3.41 14.82
CA HIS A 190 -0.03 2.69 13.99
C HIS A 190 -1.35 2.54 14.75
N MET A 191 -2.17 3.59 14.66
CA MET A 191 -3.40 3.73 15.41
C MET A 191 -4.38 4.64 14.69
N LYS A 192 -5.64 4.66 15.15
CA LYS A 192 -6.63 5.64 14.66
C LYS A 192 -6.11 7.06 14.84
N ARG A 193 -6.43 7.92 13.87
CA ARG A 193 -5.85 9.26 13.74
C ARG A 193 -6.03 10.11 15.00
N GLU A 194 -7.20 10.04 15.63
CA GLU A 194 -7.52 10.80 16.84
C GLU A 194 -6.69 10.33 18.04
N GLU A 195 -6.47 9.02 18.18
CA GLU A 195 -5.61 8.45 19.21
C GLU A 195 -4.14 8.86 19.00
N ALA A 196 -3.66 8.84 17.75
CA ALA A 196 -2.31 9.30 17.44
C ALA A 196 -2.12 10.79 17.77
N ILE A 197 -3.08 11.65 17.43
CA ILE A 197 -3.03 13.08 17.80
C ILE A 197 -3.01 13.27 19.31
N SER A 198 -3.67 12.39 20.06
CA SER A 198 -3.66 12.45 21.52
C SER A 198 -2.28 12.21 22.13
N MET A 199 -1.36 11.55 21.39
CA MET A 199 0.03 11.32 21.82
C MET A 199 0.83 12.63 21.97
N LEU A 200 0.44 13.71 21.27
CA LEU A 200 1.04 15.04 21.45
C LEU A 200 0.87 15.57 22.90
N LYS A 201 -0.08 15.05 23.66
CA LYS A 201 -0.28 15.42 25.08
C LYS A 201 0.79 14.85 26.00
N LEU A 202 1.53 13.81 25.60
CA LEU A 202 2.55 13.20 26.44
C LEU A 202 3.77 14.12 26.56
N SER A 203 4.22 14.36 27.78
CA SER A 203 5.51 15.04 28.01
C SER A 203 6.64 14.22 27.36
N GLY A 204 7.61 14.90 26.75
CA GLY A 204 8.74 14.28 26.05
C GLY A 204 8.50 13.93 24.58
N VAL A 205 7.25 13.69 24.13
CA VAL A 205 6.98 13.48 22.69
C VAL A 205 7.02 14.80 21.93
N ASP A 206 7.81 14.88 20.86
CA ASP A 206 7.92 16.08 20.00
C ASP A 206 7.23 15.90 18.65
N VAL A 207 7.36 14.71 18.06
CA VAL A 207 6.85 14.41 16.72
C VAL A 207 6.02 13.12 16.78
N VAL A 208 4.84 13.14 16.19
CA VAL A 208 4.02 11.93 15.96
C VAL A 208 3.90 11.70 14.45
N ILE A 209 4.36 10.55 13.97
CA ILE A 209 4.20 10.14 12.57
C ILE A 209 3.27 8.92 12.54
N ASN A 210 2.06 9.09 12.02
CA ASN A 210 1.02 8.08 12.10
C ASN A 210 0.72 7.37 10.77
N GLY A 211 0.48 6.07 10.88
CA GLY A 211 -0.06 5.21 9.83
C GLY A 211 -1.53 4.87 10.07
N HIS A 212 -1.91 3.67 9.64
CA HIS A 212 -3.26 3.12 9.70
C HIS A 212 -4.30 3.89 8.88
N ILE A 213 -5.14 3.14 8.15
CA ILE A 213 -6.37 3.64 7.55
C ILE A 213 -7.47 2.59 7.71
N GLU A 214 -8.71 3.04 7.92
CA GLU A 214 -9.83 2.13 8.16
C GLU A 214 -10.20 1.36 6.89
N LYS A 215 -10.19 2.04 5.74
CA LYS A 215 -10.48 1.45 4.43
C LYS A 215 -9.44 1.85 3.41
N ASP A 216 -9.10 0.91 2.54
CA ASP A 216 -8.18 1.14 1.41
C ASP A 216 -8.62 2.27 0.46
N THR A 217 -9.89 2.70 0.54
CA THR A 217 -10.51 3.76 -0.28
C THR A 217 -10.55 5.14 0.39
N ASP A 218 -10.08 5.24 1.63
CA ASP A 218 -10.16 6.48 2.41
C ASP A 218 -9.36 7.62 1.76
N ILE A 219 -9.88 8.84 1.85
CA ILE A 219 -9.10 10.05 1.51
C ILE A 219 -8.38 10.45 2.79
N ILE A 220 -7.05 10.40 2.74
CA ILE A 220 -6.23 10.73 3.89
C ILE A 220 -5.97 12.23 3.90
N ASP A 221 -6.34 12.88 5.01
CA ASP A 221 -5.84 14.22 5.32
C ASP A 221 -4.39 14.12 5.79
N THR A 222 -3.47 14.51 4.91
CA THR A 222 -2.03 14.47 5.17
C THR A 222 -1.51 15.76 5.80
N ASN A 223 -2.35 16.77 6.04
CA ASN A 223 -1.90 18.02 6.67
C ASN A 223 -1.43 17.74 8.10
N HIS A 224 -0.27 18.27 8.45
CA HIS A 224 0.24 18.20 9.81
C HIS A 224 -0.60 19.06 10.77
N ILE A 225 -0.54 18.71 12.06
CA ILE A 225 -1.16 19.46 13.15
C ILE A 225 -0.08 19.84 14.15
N GLU A 226 0.06 21.12 14.45
CA GLU A 226 0.96 21.59 15.50
C GLU A 226 0.21 21.90 16.80
N ARG A 227 0.80 21.50 17.94
CA ARG A 227 0.30 21.84 19.29
C ARG A 227 1.47 22.02 20.24
N ASN A 228 1.60 23.21 20.83
CA ASN A 228 2.58 23.49 21.89
C ASN A 228 4.02 23.09 21.52
N GLY A 229 4.50 23.46 20.33
CA GLY A 229 5.86 23.13 19.86
C GLY A 229 6.08 21.67 19.46
N LYS A 230 5.00 20.92 19.22
CA LYS A 230 5.00 19.52 18.77
C LYS A 230 4.19 19.38 17.49
N VAL A 231 4.45 18.33 16.72
CA VAL A 231 3.76 18.11 15.43
C VAL A 231 3.26 16.68 15.26
N PHE A 232 2.07 16.55 14.70
CA PHE A 232 1.53 15.31 14.17
C PHE A 232 1.56 15.35 12.64
N ALA A 233 1.98 14.26 12.01
CA ALA A 233 1.88 14.05 10.56
C ALA A 233 1.32 12.66 10.24
N GLN A 234 0.60 12.54 9.14
CA GLN A 234 -0.05 11.31 8.69
C GLN A 234 0.56 10.83 7.37
N SER A 235 0.92 9.54 7.30
CA SER A 235 1.36 8.88 6.06
C SER A 235 0.22 8.82 5.04
N GLY A 236 0.58 8.94 3.76
CA GLY A 236 -0.35 8.68 2.64
C GLY A 236 -0.71 7.20 2.51
N SER A 237 -1.30 6.82 1.38
CA SER A 237 -1.66 5.43 1.06
C SER A 237 -1.06 4.96 -0.25
N ARG A 238 -1.04 3.63 -0.42
CA ARG A 238 -0.68 2.90 -1.64
C ARG A 238 0.73 3.21 -2.14
N GLY A 239 1.57 3.74 -1.26
CA GLY A 239 2.90 4.21 -1.63
C GLY A 239 2.91 5.33 -2.67
N GLN A 240 1.81 6.06 -2.87
CA GLN A 240 1.70 7.08 -3.92
C GLN A 240 2.48 8.36 -3.61
N LYS A 241 2.73 8.62 -2.33
CA LYS A 241 3.34 9.86 -1.85
C LYS A 241 4.33 9.54 -0.72
N MET A 242 5.39 10.35 -0.64
CA MET A 242 6.33 10.36 0.47
C MET A 242 6.11 11.63 1.30
N GLY A 243 6.11 11.50 2.62
CA GLY A 243 6.10 12.63 3.53
C GLY A 243 7.52 13.12 3.80
N GLU A 244 7.71 14.43 3.81
CA GLU A 244 8.90 15.12 4.28
C GLU A 244 8.49 16.03 5.43
N LEU A 245 9.13 15.86 6.59
CA LEU A 245 8.95 16.75 7.75
C LEU A 245 10.33 17.25 8.18
N THR A 246 10.62 18.51 7.87
CA THR A 246 11.81 19.19 8.37
C THR A 246 11.58 19.60 9.82
N VAL A 247 12.52 19.27 10.70
CA VAL A 247 12.52 19.62 12.11
C VAL A 247 13.73 20.49 12.37
N SER A 248 13.50 21.73 12.82
CA SER A 248 14.56 22.70 13.11
C SER A 248 14.49 23.11 14.58
N ILE A 249 15.63 23.11 15.27
CA ILE A 249 15.76 23.43 16.70
C ILE A 249 16.58 24.71 16.83
N ASN A 250 16.06 25.75 17.49
CA ASN A 250 16.82 26.98 17.72
C ASN A 250 17.73 26.90 18.96
N ASP A 251 18.49 27.95 19.22
CA ASP A 251 19.43 28.03 20.36
C ASP A 251 18.74 27.93 21.74
N LYS A 252 17.44 28.20 21.80
CA LYS A 252 16.61 28.06 23.01
C LYS A 252 16.03 26.65 23.18
N GLY A 253 16.27 25.75 22.23
CA GLY A 253 15.68 24.41 22.19
C GLY A 253 14.25 24.37 21.66
N GLU A 254 13.73 25.47 21.14
CA GLU A 254 12.37 25.51 20.56
C GLU A 254 12.39 24.85 19.17
N LYS A 255 11.40 24.00 18.93
CA LYS A 255 11.26 23.21 17.70
C LYS A 255 10.27 23.87 16.75
N SER A 256 10.57 23.85 15.45
CA SER A 256 9.68 24.29 14.38
C SER A 256 9.63 23.25 13.28
N PHE A 257 8.52 23.21 12.55
CA PHE A 257 8.23 22.13 11.61
C PHE A 257 7.82 22.67 10.24
N LYS A 258 8.31 22.00 9.19
CA LYS A 258 7.88 22.28 7.82
C LYS A 258 7.60 20.98 7.10
N GLN A 259 6.35 20.80 6.68
CA GLN A 259 5.90 19.60 5.98
C GLN A 259 5.86 19.82 4.46
N ARG A 260 6.27 18.80 3.71
CA ARG A 260 5.99 18.64 2.28
C ARG A 260 5.48 17.24 2.01
N ILE A 261 4.58 17.11 1.03
CA ILE A 261 4.09 15.82 0.56
C ILE A 261 4.53 15.68 -0.91
N ILE A 262 5.35 14.68 -1.17
CA ILE A 262 5.99 14.47 -2.48
C ILE A 262 5.23 13.37 -3.23
N PRO A 263 4.47 13.68 -4.29
CA PRO A 263 3.87 12.65 -5.13
C PRO A 263 4.96 11.89 -5.90
N LEU A 264 4.85 10.56 -5.92
CA LEU A 264 5.74 9.70 -6.70
C LEU A 264 5.17 9.49 -8.11
N ASP A 265 5.05 10.58 -8.88
CA ASP A 265 4.48 10.59 -10.22
C ASP A 265 5.53 10.40 -11.33
N SER A 266 5.11 10.56 -12.58
CA SER A 266 5.96 10.40 -13.77
C SER A 266 7.17 11.36 -13.83
N ASN A 267 7.25 12.39 -12.98
CA ASN A 267 8.44 13.25 -12.91
C ASN A 267 9.64 12.55 -12.25
N ILE A 268 9.40 11.48 -11.50
CA ILE A 268 10.45 10.67 -10.88
C ILE A 268 10.73 9.47 -11.79
N LYS A 269 11.97 9.39 -12.28
CA LYS A 269 12.39 8.28 -13.14
C LYS A 269 12.40 6.97 -12.35
N PRO A 270 11.88 5.86 -12.91
CA PRO A 270 12.03 4.53 -12.32
C PRO A 270 13.49 4.17 -12.05
N ASP A 271 13.76 3.57 -10.89
CA ASP A 271 15.07 3.02 -10.56
C ASP A 271 15.32 1.70 -11.31
N PRO A 272 16.44 1.53 -12.04
CA PRO A 272 16.70 0.32 -12.83
C PRO A 272 16.69 -0.98 -12.01
N GLU A 273 17.22 -0.95 -10.77
CA GLU A 273 17.26 -2.13 -9.89
C GLU A 273 15.84 -2.56 -9.49
N MET A 274 14.94 -1.58 -9.32
CA MET A 274 13.55 -1.85 -8.98
C MET A 274 12.72 -2.28 -10.20
N ILE A 275 13.12 -1.93 -11.43
CA ILE A 275 12.52 -2.48 -12.64
C ILE A 275 12.80 -3.99 -12.69
N GLU A 276 14.06 -4.39 -12.54
CA GLU A 276 14.48 -5.81 -12.52
C GLU A 276 13.79 -6.59 -11.38
N TRP A 277 13.69 -5.99 -10.19
CA TRP A 277 12.94 -6.54 -9.06
C TRP A 277 11.46 -6.78 -9.40
N TYR A 278 10.81 -5.85 -10.11
CA TYR A 278 9.41 -5.98 -10.52
C TYR A 278 9.23 -7.03 -11.62
N GLU A 279 10.19 -7.15 -12.54
CA GLU A 279 10.20 -8.19 -13.56
C GLU A 279 10.34 -9.59 -12.93
N ALA A 280 11.19 -9.74 -11.92
CA ALA A 280 11.31 -10.98 -11.16
C ALA A 280 10.00 -11.33 -10.45
N TYR A 281 9.32 -10.34 -9.85
CA TYR A 281 7.98 -10.53 -9.27
C TYR A 281 6.98 -11.03 -10.33
N ASN A 282 6.95 -10.39 -11.50
CA ASN A 282 6.03 -10.76 -12.57
C ASN A 282 6.26 -12.20 -13.03
N LYS A 283 7.52 -12.60 -13.19
CA LYS A 283 7.88 -13.97 -13.56
C LYS A 283 7.35 -15.00 -12.55
N GLU A 284 7.47 -14.72 -11.25
CA GLU A 284 6.97 -15.65 -10.23
C GLU A 284 5.43 -15.72 -10.21
N VAL A 285 4.74 -14.61 -10.46
CA VAL A 285 3.27 -14.60 -10.61
C VAL A 285 2.84 -15.37 -11.87
N GLU A 286 3.60 -15.26 -12.95
CA GLU A 286 3.40 -16.04 -14.17
C GLU A 286 3.57 -17.54 -13.91
N ASP A 287 4.67 -17.94 -13.26
CA ASP A 287 4.93 -19.33 -12.88
C ASP A 287 3.82 -19.88 -11.96
N LEU A 288 3.35 -19.06 -11.00
CA LEU A 288 2.21 -19.38 -10.14
C LEU A 288 0.93 -19.61 -10.97
N PHE A 289 0.64 -18.73 -11.94
CA PHE A 289 -0.53 -18.86 -12.80
C PHE A 289 -0.48 -20.18 -13.57
N PHE A 290 0.62 -20.47 -14.28
CA PHE A 290 0.76 -21.68 -15.09
C PHE A 290 0.74 -22.96 -14.25
N THR A 291 1.39 -22.96 -13.08
CA THR A 291 1.34 -24.09 -12.15
C THR A 291 -0.08 -24.34 -11.62
N SER A 292 -0.88 -23.28 -11.46
CA SER A 292 -2.27 -23.40 -11.02
C SER A 292 -3.24 -23.89 -12.10
N LEU A 293 -2.87 -23.86 -13.39
CA LEU A 293 -3.78 -24.21 -14.50
C LEU A 293 -4.31 -25.63 -14.42
N GLY A 294 -3.47 -26.61 -14.05
CA GLY A 294 -3.90 -28.00 -13.93
C GLY A 294 -5.04 -28.18 -12.92
N SER A 295 -4.89 -27.55 -11.74
CA SER A 295 -5.92 -27.54 -10.70
C SER A 295 -7.17 -26.77 -11.13
N ARG A 296 -7.02 -25.64 -11.83
CA ARG A 296 -8.17 -24.86 -12.33
C ARG A 296 -8.96 -25.63 -13.37
N LYS A 297 -8.30 -26.35 -14.28
CA LYS A 297 -8.95 -27.20 -15.28
C LYS A 297 -9.69 -28.36 -14.65
N SER A 298 -9.12 -29.01 -13.61
CA SER A 298 -9.77 -30.13 -12.94
C SER A 298 -10.97 -29.70 -12.09
N GLN A 299 -10.91 -28.50 -11.50
CA GLN A 299 -12.00 -27.88 -10.74
C GLN A 299 -13.03 -27.18 -11.65
N HIS A 300 -12.75 -27.06 -12.95
CA HIS A 300 -13.65 -26.39 -13.87
C HIS A 300 -14.96 -27.17 -13.99
N GLY A 301 -16.07 -26.45 -13.86
CA GLY A 301 -17.40 -27.03 -13.92
C GLY A 301 -17.65 -27.68 -15.28
N LYS A 302 -18.03 -28.96 -15.29
CA LYS A 302 -18.33 -29.68 -16.54
C LYS A 302 -19.53 -29.12 -17.29
N GLN A 303 -20.38 -28.35 -16.61
CA GLN A 303 -21.53 -27.69 -17.20
C GLN A 303 -21.15 -26.31 -17.71
N LYS A 304 -21.42 -26.05 -18.98
CA LYS A 304 -21.26 -24.70 -19.54
C LYS A 304 -22.46 -23.85 -19.09
N ILE A 305 -22.20 -22.68 -18.49
CA ILE A 305 -23.26 -21.72 -18.10
C ILE A 305 -23.13 -20.36 -18.80
N TYR A 306 -21.96 -20.06 -19.37
CA TYR A 306 -21.69 -18.86 -20.14
C TYR A 306 -21.96 -19.10 -21.62
N ALA A 307 -22.71 -18.19 -22.25
CA ALA A 307 -23.06 -18.21 -23.67
C ALA A 307 -21.94 -17.65 -24.56
N SER A 308 -21.15 -16.71 -24.04
CA SER A 308 -20.26 -15.77 -24.76
C SER A 308 -20.99 -14.69 -25.56
N GLU A 309 -20.29 -13.58 -25.79
CA GLU A 309 -20.75 -12.45 -26.61
C GLU A 309 -21.19 -12.85 -28.03
N GLN A 310 -20.52 -13.84 -28.64
CA GLN A 310 -20.80 -14.27 -30.01
C GLN A 310 -22.18 -14.91 -30.12
N ALA A 311 -22.62 -15.62 -29.07
CA ALA A 311 -23.97 -16.16 -29.02
C ALA A 311 -25.01 -15.04 -28.89
N CYS A 312 -24.70 -13.99 -28.11
CA CYS A 312 -25.58 -12.82 -27.97
C CYS A 312 -25.71 -12.03 -29.28
N LEU A 313 -24.64 -11.91 -30.07
CA LEU A 313 -24.62 -11.20 -31.35
C LEU A 313 -25.70 -11.72 -32.33
N THR A 314 -25.99 -13.02 -32.32
CA THR A 314 -26.95 -13.64 -33.25
C THR A 314 -28.38 -13.08 -33.12
N CYS A 315 -28.81 -12.73 -31.90
CA CYS A 315 -30.14 -12.20 -31.61
C CYS A 315 -30.13 -10.71 -31.24
N HIS A 316 -28.98 -10.16 -30.83
CA HIS A 316 -28.84 -8.80 -30.32
C HIS A 316 -27.74 -7.99 -31.03
N PRO A 317 -27.77 -7.83 -32.36
CA PRO A 317 -26.69 -7.18 -33.11
C PRO A 317 -26.46 -5.73 -32.71
N ASN A 318 -27.52 -4.93 -32.55
CA ASN A 318 -27.39 -3.51 -32.20
C ASN A 318 -26.82 -3.29 -30.77
N LYS A 319 -27.18 -4.17 -29.84
CA LYS A 319 -26.68 -4.14 -28.46
C LYS A 319 -25.21 -4.57 -28.41
N HIS A 320 -24.88 -5.62 -29.14
CA HIS A 320 -23.52 -6.09 -29.29
C HIS A 320 -22.61 -5.02 -29.90
N GLU A 321 -23.06 -4.32 -30.95
CA GLU A 321 -22.28 -3.23 -31.56
C GLU A 321 -21.94 -2.13 -30.54
N THR A 322 -22.88 -1.79 -29.66
CA THR A 322 -22.66 -0.82 -28.57
C THR A 322 -21.60 -1.32 -27.59
N TRP A 323 -21.68 -2.58 -27.16
CA TRP A 323 -20.67 -3.20 -26.29
C TRP A 323 -19.29 -3.30 -26.97
N ASN A 324 -19.25 -3.69 -28.25
CA ASN A 324 -18.03 -3.92 -29.00
C ASN A 324 -17.21 -2.64 -29.18
N LYS A 325 -17.85 -1.47 -29.26
CA LYS A 325 -17.18 -0.15 -29.32
C LYS A 325 -16.61 0.31 -27.97
N SER A 326 -16.90 -0.40 -26.88
CA SER A 326 -16.44 -0.03 -25.54
C SER A 326 -15.03 -0.53 -25.25
N ARG A 327 -14.46 -0.10 -24.12
CA ARG A 327 -13.17 -0.66 -23.64
C ARG A 327 -13.32 -2.08 -23.09
N HIS A 328 -14.53 -2.48 -22.68
CA HIS A 328 -14.78 -3.79 -22.08
C HIS A 328 -14.56 -4.94 -23.07
N SER A 329 -14.92 -4.76 -24.35
CA SER A 329 -14.68 -5.74 -25.42
C SER A 329 -13.21 -5.94 -25.78
N HIS A 330 -12.33 -5.04 -25.31
CA HIS A 330 -10.88 -5.08 -25.56
C HIS A 330 -10.07 -5.25 -24.26
N ALA A 331 -10.74 -5.54 -23.14
CA ALA A 331 -10.11 -5.49 -21.82
C ALA A 331 -8.91 -6.43 -21.70
N TYR A 332 -8.99 -7.67 -22.18
CA TYR A 332 -7.90 -8.63 -22.07
C TYR A 332 -6.65 -8.22 -22.88
N GLU A 333 -6.87 -7.60 -24.03
CA GLU A 333 -5.76 -7.13 -24.89
C GLU A 333 -4.91 -6.08 -24.17
N THR A 334 -5.52 -5.23 -23.33
CA THR A 334 -4.78 -4.23 -22.55
C THR A 334 -3.78 -4.87 -21.59
N LEU A 335 -4.11 -6.05 -21.03
CA LEU A 335 -3.17 -6.81 -20.19
C LEU A 335 -2.05 -7.43 -21.01
N SER A 336 -2.37 -7.91 -22.21
CA SER A 336 -1.38 -8.56 -23.09
C SER A 336 -0.28 -7.59 -23.50
N ARG A 337 -0.65 -6.33 -23.76
CA ARG A 337 0.29 -5.26 -24.13
C ARG A 337 1.28 -4.90 -23.03
N VAL A 338 0.95 -5.17 -21.76
CA VAL A 338 1.80 -4.86 -20.59
C VAL A 338 2.31 -6.10 -19.88
N ASN A 339 2.20 -7.27 -20.53
CA ASN A 339 2.59 -8.57 -19.99
C ASN A 339 1.93 -8.89 -18.62
N LYS A 340 0.61 -8.72 -18.54
CA LYS A 340 -0.21 -8.97 -17.33
C LYS A 340 -1.37 -9.93 -17.54
N SER A 341 -1.41 -10.61 -18.68
CA SER A 341 -2.49 -11.54 -19.05
C SER A 341 -2.57 -12.81 -18.19
N PHE A 342 -1.58 -13.03 -17.33
CA PHE A 342 -1.52 -14.12 -16.35
C PHE A 342 -1.84 -13.66 -14.91
N ASP A 343 -1.86 -12.35 -14.65
CA ASP A 343 -1.93 -11.79 -13.31
C ASP A 343 -3.34 -11.95 -12.71
N PRO A 344 -3.53 -12.76 -11.65
CA PRO A 344 -4.85 -13.03 -11.08
C PRO A 344 -5.63 -11.80 -10.62
N GLU A 345 -4.96 -10.77 -10.12
CA GLU A 345 -5.60 -9.54 -9.69
C GLU A 345 -6.06 -8.70 -10.88
N CYS A 346 -5.35 -8.74 -12.00
CA CYS A 346 -5.76 -8.09 -13.25
C CYS A 346 -6.91 -8.86 -13.93
N LEU A 347 -6.83 -10.18 -13.98
CA LEU A 347 -7.85 -11.03 -14.60
C LEU A 347 -9.22 -10.87 -13.94
N ALA A 348 -9.27 -10.59 -12.63
CA ALA A 348 -10.52 -10.32 -11.92
C ALA A 348 -11.39 -9.23 -12.57
N CYS A 349 -10.80 -8.27 -13.28
CA CYS A 349 -11.52 -7.17 -13.92
C CYS A 349 -11.47 -7.20 -15.47
N HIS A 350 -10.70 -8.10 -16.08
CA HIS A 350 -10.38 -8.05 -17.52
C HIS A 350 -10.89 -9.26 -18.33
N VAL A 351 -11.48 -10.26 -17.67
CA VAL A 351 -12.09 -11.41 -18.33
C VAL A 351 -13.48 -11.71 -17.75
N THR A 352 -14.22 -12.58 -18.42
CA THR A 352 -15.55 -12.97 -17.98
C THR A 352 -15.49 -14.21 -17.08
N GLY A 353 -16.05 -14.09 -15.88
CA GLY A 353 -16.18 -15.21 -14.95
C GLY A 353 -14.89 -15.63 -14.23
N TRP A 354 -13.91 -14.73 -14.08
CA TRP A 354 -12.73 -15.04 -13.27
C TRP A 354 -13.12 -15.47 -11.85
N GLY A 355 -12.55 -16.58 -11.38
CA GLY A 355 -12.86 -17.15 -10.06
C GLY A 355 -14.18 -17.92 -9.97
N HIS A 356 -14.98 -17.95 -11.04
CA HIS A 356 -16.15 -18.83 -11.14
C HIS A 356 -15.74 -20.20 -11.68
N SER A 357 -16.34 -21.28 -11.17
CA SER A 357 -15.97 -22.65 -11.57
C SER A 357 -16.16 -22.93 -13.06
N GLU A 358 -17.08 -22.25 -13.74
CA GLU A 358 -17.37 -22.41 -15.17
C GLU A 358 -16.84 -21.24 -16.02
N GLY A 359 -16.12 -20.29 -15.42
CA GLY A 359 -15.66 -19.07 -16.07
C GLY A 359 -14.31 -19.19 -16.77
N PHE A 360 -13.64 -18.05 -16.98
CA PHE A 360 -12.34 -17.97 -17.65
C PHE A 360 -11.24 -18.73 -16.90
N ILE A 361 -10.51 -19.59 -17.62
CA ILE A 361 -9.32 -20.32 -17.16
C ILE A 361 -8.05 -19.68 -17.73
N SER A 362 -7.95 -19.64 -19.06
CA SER A 362 -6.80 -19.14 -19.82
C SER A 362 -7.24 -18.76 -21.23
N GLU A 363 -6.39 -18.06 -21.98
CA GLU A 363 -6.67 -17.74 -23.38
C GLU A 363 -6.77 -18.96 -24.29
N VAL A 364 -6.14 -20.08 -23.91
CA VAL A 364 -6.13 -21.32 -24.68
C VAL A 364 -7.33 -22.20 -24.32
N ASP A 365 -7.64 -22.31 -23.02
CA ASP A 365 -8.68 -23.22 -22.52
C ASP A 365 -10.08 -22.63 -22.67
N THR A 366 -10.21 -21.31 -22.50
CA THR A 366 -11.49 -20.59 -22.57
C THR A 366 -11.39 -19.31 -23.41
N PRO A 367 -10.97 -19.40 -24.69
CA PRO A 367 -10.77 -18.22 -25.55
C PRO A 367 -12.03 -17.35 -25.67
N ASN A 368 -13.20 -18.00 -25.65
CA ASN A 368 -14.51 -17.36 -25.78
C ASN A 368 -14.95 -16.60 -24.52
N LEU A 369 -14.17 -16.59 -23.44
CA LEU A 369 -14.44 -15.82 -22.21
C LEU A 369 -13.40 -14.70 -22.00
N LYS A 370 -12.53 -14.44 -22.98
CA LYS A 370 -11.67 -13.26 -22.98
C LYS A 370 -12.54 -12.00 -22.97
N ASN A 371 -11.98 -10.93 -22.40
CA ASN A 371 -12.60 -9.62 -22.25
C ASN A 371 -13.78 -9.59 -21.25
N VAL A 372 -14.22 -8.38 -20.92
CA VAL A 372 -15.40 -8.14 -20.10
C VAL A 372 -16.62 -8.20 -21.02
N GLN A 373 -17.28 -9.35 -21.08
CA GLN A 373 -18.39 -9.60 -22.01
C GLN A 373 -19.75 -9.19 -21.43
N CYS A 374 -20.81 -9.35 -22.24
CA CYS A 374 -22.19 -9.13 -21.85
C CYS A 374 -22.54 -9.78 -20.50
N GLU A 375 -22.03 -10.99 -20.26
CA GLU A 375 -22.36 -11.82 -19.10
C GLU A 375 -21.69 -11.36 -17.80
N VAL A 376 -20.75 -10.41 -17.84
CA VAL A 376 -20.26 -9.73 -16.63
C VAL A 376 -21.33 -8.82 -16.04
N CYS A 377 -22.09 -8.13 -16.89
CA CYS A 377 -23.18 -7.24 -16.46
C CYS A 377 -24.53 -7.96 -16.34
N HIS A 378 -24.79 -8.93 -17.23
CA HIS A 378 -26.08 -9.62 -17.33
C HIS A 378 -26.11 -10.99 -16.62
N GLY A 379 -24.99 -11.42 -16.04
CA GLY A 379 -24.78 -12.75 -15.49
C GLY A 379 -24.60 -13.83 -16.57
N PRO A 380 -24.29 -15.08 -16.19
CA PRO A 380 -24.25 -16.21 -17.12
C PRO A 380 -25.65 -16.50 -17.68
N ARG A 381 -25.76 -16.67 -19.00
CA ARG A 381 -27.03 -16.70 -19.76
C ARG A 381 -27.09 -17.76 -20.85
N LEU A 382 -26.34 -18.86 -20.73
CA LEU A 382 -26.50 -19.97 -21.67
C LEU A 382 -27.94 -20.53 -21.66
N ASP A 383 -28.61 -20.53 -20.51
CA ASP A 383 -30.00 -20.95 -20.38
C ASP A 383 -30.97 -20.09 -21.20
N HIS A 384 -30.76 -18.77 -21.24
CA HIS A 384 -31.51 -17.83 -22.07
C HIS A 384 -31.31 -18.12 -23.57
N VAL A 385 -30.08 -18.39 -23.99
CA VAL A 385 -29.80 -18.75 -25.39
C VAL A 385 -30.51 -20.04 -25.80
N ASN A 386 -30.58 -21.01 -24.88
CA ASN A 386 -31.28 -22.28 -25.12
C ASN A 386 -32.81 -22.17 -25.03
N ASN A 387 -33.34 -21.17 -24.32
CA ASN A 387 -34.78 -20.92 -24.19
C ASN A 387 -35.08 -19.41 -24.06
N SER A 388 -35.40 -18.80 -25.20
CA SER A 388 -35.58 -17.35 -25.34
C SER A 388 -36.83 -16.78 -24.68
N GLN A 389 -37.75 -17.61 -24.17
CA GLN A 389 -39.00 -17.14 -23.56
C GLN A 389 -38.83 -16.63 -22.12
N ARG A 390 -37.67 -16.86 -21.48
CA ARG A 390 -37.39 -16.35 -20.14
C ARG A 390 -36.86 -14.92 -20.20
N SER A 391 -37.64 -13.98 -19.66
CA SER A 391 -37.19 -12.61 -19.38
C SER A 391 -36.47 -12.56 -18.03
N PHE A 392 -35.29 -11.93 -18.01
CA PHE A 392 -34.48 -11.79 -16.81
C PHE A 392 -34.34 -10.31 -16.45
N LYS A 393 -34.73 -9.95 -15.23
CA LYS A 393 -34.42 -8.63 -14.66
C LYS A 393 -33.11 -8.75 -13.86
N ILE A 394 -32.03 -8.21 -14.41
CA ILE A 394 -30.80 -7.98 -13.64
C ILE A 394 -30.55 -6.49 -13.51
N ASP A 395 -30.10 -6.12 -12.32
CA ASP A 395 -29.52 -4.82 -12.06
C ASP A 395 -28.06 -4.79 -12.53
N ALA A 396 -27.88 -4.57 -13.82
CA ALA A 396 -26.56 -4.48 -14.45
C ALA A 396 -25.69 -3.34 -13.85
N LYS A 397 -26.29 -2.41 -13.09
CA LYS A 397 -25.60 -1.28 -12.48
C LYS A 397 -24.63 -1.72 -11.39
N LYS A 398 -25.01 -2.73 -10.60
CA LYS A 398 -24.17 -3.27 -9.52
C LYS A 398 -22.88 -3.92 -10.02
N ALA A 399 -22.90 -4.43 -11.25
CA ALA A 399 -21.72 -5.06 -11.84
C ALA A 399 -20.55 -4.07 -12.06
N CYS A 400 -20.84 -2.77 -12.23
CA CYS A 400 -19.80 -1.76 -12.43
C CYS A 400 -18.89 -1.64 -11.21
N GLU A 401 -19.44 -1.72 -10.00
CA GLU A 401 -18.73 -1.50 -8.73
C GLU A 401 -17.74 -2.62 -8.40
N ASN A 402 -17.86 -3.78 -9.05
CA ASN A 402 -16.91 -4.89 -8.90
C ASN A 402 -15.50 -4.53 -9.41
N CYS A 403 -15.42 -3.68 -10.43
CA CYS A 403 -14.16 -3.30 -11.07
C CYS A 403 -13.87 -1.80 -10.92
N HIS A 404 -14.90 -0.95 -11.01
CA HIS A 404 -14.79 0.50 -10.85
C HIS A 404 -14.84 0.91 -9.38
N VAL A 405 -13.87 0.44 -8.61
CA VAL A 405 -13.59 1.00 -7.30
C VAL A 405 -12.70 2.22 -7.43
N LYS A 406 -12.74 3.09 -6.41
CA LYS A 406 -11.97 4.33 -6.38
C LYS A 406 -10.46 4.14 -6.61
N ASN A 407 -9.93 2.96 -6.29
CA ASN A 407 -8.50 2.62 -6.38
C ASN A 407 -8.05 2.08 -7.76
N HIS A 408 -9.00 1.80 -8.66
CA HIS A 408 -8.73 1.36 -10.04
C HIS A 408 -9.33 2.33 -11.08
N SER A 409 -10.33 3.13 -10.65
CA SER A 409 -11.09 4.04 -11.52
C SER A 409 -11.56 5.25 -10.70
N PRO A 410 -10.66 6.14 -10.27
CA PRO A 410 -10.95 7.21 -9.32
C PRO A 410 -11.90 8.26 -9.91
N ASN A 411 -11.88 8.41 -11.23
CA ASN A 411 -12.76 9.29 -12.00
C ASN A 411 -14.06 8.60 -12.44
N PHE A 412 -14.37 7.41 -11.91
CA PHE A 412 -15.61 6.73 -12.23
C PHE A 412 -16.80 7.60 -11.84
N ASN A 413 -17.61 7.96 -12.84
CA ASN A 413 -18.89 8.61 -12.64
C ASN A 413 -19.95 7.75 -13.30
N PHE A 414 -20.74 7.05 -12.49
CA PHE A 414 -21.74 6.10 -12.96
C PHE A 414 -22.63 6.71 -14.04
N SER A 415 -23.21 7.89 -13.79
CA SER A 415 -24.13 8.56 -14.72
C SER A 415 -23.50 8.82 -16.08
N LYS A 416 -22.21 9.21 -16.15
CA LYS A 416 -21.48 9.46 -17.40
C LYS A 416 -21.04 8.18 -18.09
N TYR A 417 -20.51 7.21 -17.34
CA TYR A 417 -19.97 5.96 -17.88
C TYR A 417 -21.10 5.05 -18.37
N TRP A 418 -22.22 5.00 -17.65
CA TRP A 418 -23.40 4.24 -18.03
C TRP A 418 -23.93 4.61 -19.42
N GLN A 419 -23.91 5.90 -19.79
CA GLN A 419 -24.37 6.32 -21.13
C GLN A 419 -23.54 5.71 -22.27
N LYS A 420 -22.29 5.32 -22.00
CA LYS A 420 -21.39 4.76 -23.02
C LYS A 420 -21.63 3.28 -23.29
N ILE A 421 -22.35 2.59 -22.42
CA ILE A 421 -22.52 1.12 -22.49
C ILE A 421 -23.98 0.66 -22.42
N LYS A 422 -24.90 1.51 -21.93
CA LYS A 422 -26.33 1.18 -21.81
C LYS A 422 -26.94 0.82 -23.18
N HIS A 423 -27.82 -0.17 -23.20
CA HIS A 423 -28.53 -0.65 -24.39
C HIS A 423 -29.77 -1.47 -24.02
#